data_AF-X8BGS5-F1
#
_entry.id   AF-X8BGS5-F1
#
_cell.length_a   1.000
_cell.length_b   1.000
_cell.length_c   1.000
_cell.angle_alpha   90.00
_cell.angle_beta   90.00
_cell.angle_gamma   90.00
#
_symmetry.space_group_name_H-M   'P 1'
#
loop_
_entity.id
_entity.type
_entity.pdbx_description
1 polymer ?
#
loop_
_entity_poly.entity_id
_entity_poly.type
_entity_poly.pdbx_seq_one_letter_code
_entity_poly.pdbx_strand_id
1 'polypeptide(L)' 'MVDPGALPPDGPPGPAQPMRQSSYCTEVGVLPGSDFRVQPKYMDMLNLPEAWQFGRGGGVKVAVIDTGVTPHPGCRT' A
#
# COMPACT_ATOMS: atom_id res chain seq x y z
N MET A 1 26.10 7.85 -14.32
CA MET A 1 26.72 6.76 -13.52
C MET A 1 26.05 6.79 -12.16
N VAL A 2 25.66 5.64 -11.62
CA VAL A 2 25.19 5.52 -10.23
C VAL A 2 26.42 5.19 -9.37
N ASP A 3 26.56 5.82 -8.20
CA ASP A 3 27.63 5.52 -7.24
C ASP A 3 27.16 4.49 -6.21
N PRO A 4 27.65 3.23 -6.25
CA PRO A 4 27.28 2.21 -5.28
C PRO A 4 27.76 2.50 -3.85
N GLY A 5 28.72 3.40 -3.66
CA GLY A 5 29.27 3.77 -2.36
C GLY A 5 28.44 4.81 -1.60
N ALA A 6 27.48 5.46 -2.26
CA ALA A 6 26.68 6.55 -1.69
C ALA A 6 25.40 6.07 -0.96
N LEU A 7 25.38 4.83 -0.47
CA LEU A 7 24.24 4.32 0.32
C LEU A 7 24.17 5.06 1.67
N PRO A 8 22.99 5.51 2.10
CA PRO A 8 22.82 6.04 3.45
C PRO A 8 23.11 4.94 4.48
N PRO A 9 23.57 5.30 5.69
CA PRO A 9 23.71 4.33 6.77
C PRO A 9 22.34 3.72 7.09
N ASP A 10 22.34 2.42 7.43
CA ASP A 10 21.15 1.79 7.98
C ASP A 10 20.85 2.36 9.38
N GLY A 11 19.58 2.53 9.70
CA GLY A 11 19.16 3.15 10.95
C GLY A 11 17.63 3.23 11.06
N PRO A 12 17.10 3.50 12.26
CA PRO A 12 15.67 3.67 12.45
C PRO A 12 15.13 4.74 11.48
N PRO A 13 14.10 4.45 10.68
CA PRO A 13 13.56 5.42 9.75
C PRO A 13 12.97 6.60 10.53
N GLY A 14 13.23 7.80 10.05
CA GLY A 14 12.75 9.02 10.68
C GLY A 14 12.88 10.22 9.75
N PRO A 15 12.14 11.29 10.02
CA PRO A 15 12.26 12.51 9.24
C PRO A 15 13.61 13.18 9.50
N ALA A 16 14.16 13.87 8.50
CA ALA A 16 15.41 14.61 8.65
C ALA A 16 15.31 15.77 9.66
N GLN A 17 14.09 16.24 9.93
CA GLN A 17 13.80 17.34 10.86
C GLN A 17 12.54 17.00 11.68
N PRO A 18 12.35 17.58 12.87
CA PRO A 18 11.13 17.38 13.65
C PRO A 18 9.87 17.76 12.86
N MET A 19 8.89 16.86 12.86
CA MET A 19 7.61 17.05 12.18
C MET A 19 6.51 17.46 13.17
N ARG A 20 5.47 18.11 12.68
CA ARG A 20 4.24 18.40 13.44
C ARG A 20 3.00 18.02 12.64
N GLN A 21 1.95 17.57 13.33
CA GLN A 21 0.64 17.38 12.72
C GLN A 21 -0.05 18.73 12.54
N SER A 22 -0.43 19.09 11.31
CA SER A 22 -1.08 20.37 10.99
C SER A 22 -2.58 20.27 10.75
N SER A 23 -3.12 19.06 10.64
CA SER A 23 -4.51 18.80 10.26
C SER A 23 -5.00 17.50 10.89
N TYR A 24 -6.31 17.36 11.03
CA TYR A 24 -6.92 16.11 11.47
C TYR A 24 -6.65 14.98 10.46
N CYS A 25 -6.53 13.77 10.97
CA CYS A 25 -6.42 12.58 10.12
C CYS A 25 -7.69 12.45 9.26
N THR A 26 -7.51 12.13 7.98
CA THR A 26 -8.63 11.89 7.07
C THR A 26 -9.00 10.42 7.12
N GLU A 27 -10.29 10.13 7.17
CA GLU A 27 -10.83 8.78 7.00
C GLU A 27 -11.36 8.60 5.58
N VAL A 28 -11.24 7.40 5.05
CA VAL A 28 -11.83 7.05 3.76
C VAL A 28 -13.32 6.79 3.91
N GLY A 29 -14.10 7.23 2.94
CA GLY A 29 -15.56 7.06 2.91
C GLY A 29 -16.06 6.31 1.67
N VAL A 30 -17.35 6.00 1.66
CA VAL A 30 -18.04 5.37 0.54
C VAL A 30 -18.80 6.43 -0.26
N LEU A 31 -18.62 6.44 -1.58
CA LEU A 31 -19.38 7.35 -2.46
C LEU A 31 -20.83 6.88 -2.63
N PRO A 32 -21.83 7.80 -2.71
CA PRO A 32 -23.21 7.43 -2.97
C PRO A 32 -23.37 6.58 -4.23
N GLY A 33 -24.14 5.49 -4.13
CA GLY A 33 -24.36 4.56 -5.24
C GLY A 33 -23.26 3.52 -5.46
N SER A 34 -22.24 3.45 -4.59
CA SER A 34 -21.24 2.38 -4.64
C SER A 34 -21.84 1.02 -4.28
N ASP A 35 -21.58 -0.01 -5.09
CA ASP A 35 -21.98 -1.40 -4.81
C ASP A 35 -20.75 -2.32 -4.75
N PHE A 36 -20.36 -2.72 -3.54
CA PHE A 36 -19.20 -3.59 -3.31
C PHE A 36 -19.41 -5.06 -3.68
N ARG A 37 -20.63 -5.44 -4.09
CA ARG A 37 -20.89 -6.78 -4.63
C ARG A 37 -20.47 -6.90 -6.10
N VAL A 38 -20.29 -5.76 -6.77
CA VAL A 38 -19.83 -5.70 -8.16
C VAL A 38 -18.30 -5.65 -8.17
N GLN A 39 -17.70 -6.52 -8.98
CA GLN A 39 -16.25 -6.53 -9.16
C GLN A 39 -15.78 -5.17 -9.72
N PRO A 40 -14.73 -4.57 -9.14
CA PRO A 40 -14.16 -3.34 -9.69
C PRO A 40 -13.58 -3.56 -11.08
N LYS A 41 -13.88 -2.65 -12.03
CA LYS A 41 -13.48 -2.76 -13.44
C LYS A 41 -11.98 -2.96 -13.67
N TYR A 42 -11.12 -2.45 -12.77
CA TYR A 42 -9.68 -2.64 -12.88
C TYR A 42 -9.25 -4.10 -12.71
N MET A 43 -10.03 -4.94 -12.00
CA MET A 43 -9.74 -6.36 -11.87
C MET A 43 -9.99 -7.11 -13.19
N ASP A 44 -11.02 -6.72 -13.94
CA ASP A 44 -11.33 -7.26 -15.27
C ASP A 44 -10.29 -6.81 -16.29
N MET A 45 -9.93 -5.51 -16.26
CA MET A 45 -8.94 -4.93 -17.16
C MET A 45 -7.57 -5.63 -17.04
N LEU A 46 -7.17 -5.99 -15.82
CA LEU A 46 -5.92 -6.71 -15.54
C LEU A 46 -6.05 -8.23 -15.64
N ASN A 47 -7.27 -8.74 -15.88
CA ASN A 47 -7.59 -10.17 -15.89
C ASN A 47 -7.05 -10.93 -14.66
N LEU A 48 -7.25 -10.36 -13.47
CA LEU A 48 -6.74 -10.92 -12.22
C LEU A 48 -7.22 -12.35 -11.92
N PRO A 49 -8.48 -12.74 -12.22
CA PRO A 49 -8.94 -14.11 -12.00
C PRO A 49 -8.11 -15.16 -12.74
N GLU A 50 -7.67 -14.87 -13.97
CA GLU A 50 -6.77 -15.75 -14.73
C GLU A 50 -5.35 -15.73 -14.16
N ALA A 51 -4.81 -14.55 -13.86
CA ALA A 51 -3.46 -14.41 -13.28
C ALA A 51 -3.30 -15.21 -11.98
N TRP A 52 -4.34 -15.27 -11.14
CA TRP A 52 -4.34 -16.01 -9.89
C TRP A 52 -4.27 -17.53 -10.03
N GLN A 53 -4.48 -18.09 -11.23
CA GLN A 53 -4.22 -19.51 -11.49
C GLN A 53 -2.71 -19.83 -11.47
N PHE A 54 -1.88 -18.84 -11.79
CA PHE A 54 -0.42 -18.98 -11.83
C PHE A 54 0.25 -18.56 -10.51
N GLY A 55 -0.29 -17.54 -9.83
CA GLY A 55 0.27 -17.08 -8.58
C GLY A 55 -0.62 -16.09 -7.83
N ARG A 56 -0.63 -16.22 -6.50
CA ARG A 56 -1.35 -15.31 -5.58
C ARG A 56 -0.44 -14.60 -4.57
N GLY A 57 0.88 -14.63 -4.80
CA GLY A 57 1.86 -13.96 -3.93
C GLY A 57 2.18 -14.67 -2.61
N GLY A 58 1.76 -15.93 -2.43
CA GLY A 58 2.09 -16.70 -1.23
C GLY A 58 3.61 -16.79 -0.99
N GLY A 59 4.05 -16.48 0.23
CA GLY A 59 5.47 -16.49 0.61
C GLY A 59 6.27 -15.24 0.23
N VAL A 60 5.66 -14.30 -0.52
CA VAL A 60 6.30 -13.03 -0.89
C VAL A 60 5.98 -11.98 0.17
N LYS A 61 7.02 -11.33 0.72
CA LYS A 61 6.87 -10.16 1.60
C LYS A 61 6.94 -8.89 0.77
N VAL A 62 5.95 -8.01 0.93
CA VAL A 62 5.87 -6.73 0.23
C VAL A 62 5.97 -5.60 1.26
N ALA A 63 6.94 -4.70 1.09
CA ALA A 63 7.04 -3.49 1.90
C ALA A 63 6.18 -2.37 1.28
N VAL A 64 5.28 -1.80 2.08
CA VAL A 64 4.44 -0.66 1.66
C VAL A 64 5.01 0.60 2.30
N ILE A 65 5.63 1.46 1.47
CA ILE A 65 6.17 2.76 1.89
C ILE A 65 5.15 3.83 1.51
N ASP A 66 4.27 4.15 2.45
CA ASP A 66 3.16 5.09 2.27
C ASP A 66 2.93 5.85 3.60
N THR A 67 1.75 6.40 3.79
CA THR A 67 1.27 7.15 4.95
C THR A 67 0.97 6.29 6.19
N GLY A 68 1.37 5.02 6.17
CA GLY A 68 1.06 4.02 7.19
C GLY A 68 -0.19 3.20 6.87
N VAL A 69 -0.41 2.13 7.63
CA VAL A 69 -1.56 1.23 7.46
C VAL A 69 -2.24 1.03 8.80
N THR A 70 -3.55 1.30 8.86
CA THR A 70 -4.39 0.93 10.01
C THR A 70 -4.78 -0.55 9.89
N PRO A 71 -4.43 -1.43 10.84
CA PRO A 71 -4.73 -2.87 10.75
C PRO A 71 -6.23 -3.15 10.63
N HIS A 72 -6.60 -4.06 9.73
CA HIS A 72 -7.99 -4.46 9.48
C HIS A 72 -8.06 -5.95 9.06
N PRO A 73 -9.16 -6.69 9.29
CA PRO A 73 -9.27 -8.10 8.88
C PRO A 73 -8.91 -8.39 7.42
N GLY A 74 -9.26 -7.50 6.49
CA GLY A 74 -8.91 -7.57 5.06
C GLY A 74 -7.53 -7.02 4.68
N CYS A 75 -6.83 -6.35 5.60
CA CYS A 75 -5.49 -5.82 5.40
C CYS A 75 -4.69 -6.00 6.69
N ARG A 76 -4.12 -7.20 6.84
CA ARG A 76 -3.28 -7.55 7.99
C ARG A 76 -1.85 -7.11 7.69
N THR A 77 -1.34 -6.17 8.49
CA THR A 77 0.08 -5.80 8.55
C THR A 77 0.88 -6.87 9.27
#